data_AF-A0A973PJP2-F1
#
_entry.id   AF-A0A973PJP2-F1
#
_cell.length_a   1.000
_cell.length_b   1.000
_cell.length_c   1.000
_cell.angle_alpha   90.00
_cell.angle_beta   90.00
_cell.angle_gamma   90.00
#
_symmetry.space_group_name_H-M   'P 1'
#
loop_
_entity.id
_entity.type
_entity.pdbx_description
1 polymer ?
#
loop_
_entity_poly.entity_id
_entity_poly.type
_entity_poly.pdbx_seq_one_letter_code
_entity_poly.pdbx_strand_id
1 'polypeptide(L)' 'RDRDVLLLVAWAELSYGEVADALKIPVGTVRSRLSRARKKVREWMS' A
#
# COMPACT_ATOMS: atom_id res chain seq x y z
N ARG A 1 -0.95 -5.36 6.96
CA ARG A 1 0.01 -4.23 6.79
C ARG A 1 0.40 -3.93 5.35
N ASP A 2 1.06 -4.81 4.58
CA ASP A 2 1.32 -4.52 3.15
C ASP A 2 0.00 -4.47 2.34
N ARG A 3 -0.95 -5.36 2.64
CA ARG A 3 -2.30 -5.39 2.05
C ARG A 3 -3.09 -4.10 2.33
N ASP A 4 -3.03 -3.59 3.55
CA ASP A 4 -3.78 -2.41 3.99
C ASP A 4 -3.39 -1.18 3.15
N VAL A 5 -2.10 -1.03 2.84
CA VAL A 5 -1.61 0.02 1.93
C VAL A 5 -2.19 -0.13 0.53
N LEU A 6 -2.24 -1.36 0.00
CA LEU A 6 -2.82 -1.62 -1.32
C LEU A 6 -4.33 -1.31 -1.35
N LEU A 7 -5.07 -1.69 -0.32
CA LEU A 7 -6.51 -1.43 -0.23
C LEU A 7 -6.82 0.07 -0.11
N LEU A 8 -6.09 0.79 0.74
CA LEU A 8 -6.33 2.22 0.91
C LEU A 8 -6.02 3.03 -0.35
N VAL A 9 -5.00 2.63 -1.12
CA VAL A 9 -4.68 3.29 -2.39
C VAL A 9 -5.65 2.88 -3.51
N ALA A 10 -5.93 1.57 -3.65
CA ALA A 10 -6.67 1.07 -4.82
C ALA A 10 -8.18 1.11 -4.66
N TRP A 11 -8.69 1.05 -3.42
CA TRP A 11 -10.13 1.02 -3.14
C TRP A 11 -10.64 2.31 -2.49
N ALA A 12 -9.88 2.86 -1.54
CA ALA A 12 -10.25 4.12 -0.90
C ALA A 12 -9.65 5.36 -1.60
N GLU A 13 -8.92 5.16 -2.70
CA GLU A 13 -8.30 6.20 -3.55
C GLU A 13 -7.45 7.22 -2.77
N LEU A 14 -6.93 6.83 -1.60
CA LEU A 14 -6.12 7.71 -0.77
C LEU A 14 -4.76 7.97 -1.42
N SER A 15 -4.30 9.20 -1.32
CA SER A 15 -2.92 9.57 -1.65
C SER A 15 -1.93 8.88 -0.70
N TYR A 16 -0.65 8.79 -1.09
CA TYR A 16 0.37 8.19 -0.22
C TYR A 16 0.57 8.94 1.11
N GLY A 17 0.25 10.24 1.14
CA GLY A 17 0.26 11.04 2.37
C GLY A 17 -0.87 10.63 3.31
N GLU A 18 -2.10 10.56 2.81
CA GLU A 18 -3.26 10.15 3.61
C GLU A 18 -3.12 8.71 4.13
N VAL A 19 -2.54 7.81 3.33
CA VAL A 19 -2.22 6.45 3.79
C VAL A 19 -1.14 6.44 4.87
N ALA A 20 -0.13 7.31 4.76
CA ALA A 20 0.91 7.45 5.77
C ALA A 20 0.32 7.91 7.11
N ASP A 21 -0.59 8.88 7.07
CA ASP A 21 -1.28 9.41 8.25
C ASP A 21 -2.22 8.37 8.85
N ALA A 22 -3.06 7.74 8.03
CA ALA A 22 -4.02 6.71 8.46
C ALA A 22 -3.33 5.50 9.13
N LEU A 23 -2.17 5.09 8.61
CA LEU A 23 -1.44 3.93 9.11
C LEU A 23 -0.33 4.28 10.12
N LYS A 24 -0.11 5.57 10.38
CA LYS A 24 0.95 6.11 11.25
C LYS A 24 2.33 5.57 10.87
N ILE A 25 2.70 5.69 9.60
CA ILE A 25 4.00 5.25 9.04
C ILE A 25 4.58 6.30 8.09
N PRO A 26 5.90 6.34 7.85
CA PRO A 26 6.48 7.26 6.88
C PRO A 26 5.98 7.02 5.46
N VAL A 27 5.82 8.07 4.65
CA VAL A 27 5.43 7.98 3.22
C VAL A 27 6.37 7.07 2.42
N GLY A 28 7.68 7.09 2.70
CA GLY A 28 8.64 6.16 2.08
C GLY A 28 8.34 4.69 2.40
N THR A 29 7.79 4.40 3.57
CA THR A 29 7.32 3.06 3.96
C THR A 29 6.04 2.68 3.22
N VAL A 30 5.13 3.62 2.97
CA VAL A 30 3.94 3.38 2.12
C VAL A 30 4.38 2.89 0.74
N ARG A 31 5.32 3.59 0.10
CA ARG A 31 5.81 3.24 -1.24
C ARG A 31 6.45 1.83 -1.29
N SER A 32 7.31 1.50 -0.32
CA SER A 32 7.97 0.18 -0.30
C SER A 32 6.99 -0.94 0.01
N ARG A 33 6.05 -0.74 0.94
CA ARG A 33 4.97 -1.70 1.23
C ARG A 33 4.05 -1.94 0.05
N LEU A 34 3.65 -0.87 -0.64
CA LEU A 34 2.81 -0.95 -1.83
C LEU A 34 3.49 -1.72 -2.97
N SER A 35 4.79 -1.51 -3.17
CA SER A 35 5.59 -2.28 -4.13
C SER A 35 5.57 -3.78 -3.81
N ARG A 36 5.82 -4.15 -2.54
CA ARG A 36 5.77 -5.56 -2.08
C ARG A 36 4.38 -6.16 -2.22
N ALA A 37 3.33 -5.41 -1.89
CA ALA A 37 1.95 -5.85 -2.03
C ALA A 37 1.59 -6.18 -3.50
N ARG A 38 1.95 -5.29 -4.43
CA ARG A 38 1.75 -5.53 -5.88
C ARG A 38 2.53 -6.74 -6.39
N LYS A 39 3.76 -6.95 -5.90
CA LYS A 39 4.55 -8.13 -6.26
C LYS A 39 3.83 -9.41 -5.86
N LYS A 40 3.34 -9.50 -4.61
CA LYS A 40 2.59 -10.67 -4.12
C LYS A 40 1.32 -10.96 -4.91
N VAL A 41 0.55 -9.92 -5.26
CA VAL A 41 -0.67 -10.10 -6.07
C VAL A 41 -0.32 -10.68 -7.45
N ARG A 42 0.71 -10.15 -8.10
CA ARG A 42 1.18 -10.69 -9.39
C ARG A 42 1.64 -12.13 -9.29
N GLU A 43 2.36 -12.50 -8.23
CA GLU A 43 2.78 -13.88 -7.98
C GLU A 43 1.59 -14.83 -7.81
N TRP A 44 0.49 -14.40 -7.20
CA TRP A 44 -0.73 -15.23 -7.04
C TRP A 44 -1.58 -15.35 -8.30
N MET A 45 -1.40 -14.44 -9.25
CA MET A 45 -2.07 -14.46 -10.54
C MET A 45 -1.28 -15.23 -11.61
N SER A 46 -0.10 -15.73 -11.25
CA SER A 46 0.77 -16.56 -12.10
C SER A 46 0.52 -18.03 -11.79
#